data_AF-A0A2E8YZG8-F1
#
_entry.id   AF-A0A2E8YZG8-F1
#
_cell.length_a   1.000
_cell.length_b   1.000
_cell.length_c   1.000
_cell.angle_alpha   90.00
_cell.angle_beta   90.00
_cell.angle_gamma   90.00
#
_symmetry.space_group_name_H-M   'P 1'
#
loop_
_entity.id
_entity.type
_entity.pdbx_description
1 polymer ?
#
loop_
_entity_poly.entity_id
_entity_poly.type
_entity_poly.pdbx_seq_one_letter_code
_entity_poly.pdbx_strand_id
1 'polypeptide(L)'
;MSQTPDPQNPLEALTGGGFDFNAIIDQAQQMQAGIEEAQRGLTEARIEGSVAGGAVSVTVDGTGELVGVEVRPGTVDGDDAESLSDFSDLIVAAYRDAKAKADEQAAQAFGPLAGGLGGLGGLGGGLGGLSGGGERPPGKLGF
;
A
#
# COMPACT_ATOMS: atom_id res chain seq x y z
N MET A 1 57.24 1.55 -19.82
CA MET A 1 56.04 2.40 -19.86
C MET A 1 54.97 1.69 -19.06
N SER A 2 54.94 1.97 -17.76
CA SER A 2 54.05 1.31 -16.78
C SER A 2 52.87 2.24 -16.58
N GLN A 3 51.73 1.92 -17.18
CA GLN A 3 50.50 2.69 -17.00
C GLN A 3 49.92 2.30 -15.64
N THR A 4 50.09 3.15 -14.64
CA THR A 4 49.40 3.05 -13.36
C THR A 4 47.90 3.21 -13.62
N PRO A 5 47.02 2.30 -13.19
CA PRO A 5 45.58 2.50 -13.33
C PRO A 5 45.12 3.71 -12.49
N ASP A 6 44.33 4.59 -13.11
CA ASP A 6 43.81 5.82 -12.52
C ASP A 6 42.84 5.54 -11.36
N PRO A 7 43.09 6.03 -10.13
CA PRO A 7 42.24 5.79 -8.95
C PRO A 7 40.97 6.66 -8.88
N GLN A 8 40.56 7.32 -9.98
CA GLN A 8 39.54 8.37 -9.96
C GLN A 8 38.23 8.04 -10.70
N ASN A 9 38.00 6.78 -11.09
CA ASN A 9 36.71 6.39 -11.65
C ASN A 9 35.88 5.59 -10.62
N PRO A 10 35.19 6.26 -9.67
CA PRO A 10 34.31 5.58 -8.71
C PRO A 10 33.15 4.85 -9.41
N LEU A 11 32.89 5.16 -10.69
CA LEU A 11 31.92 4.49 -11.53
C LEU A 11 32.41 3.11 -12.02
N GLU A 12 33.73 2.87 -12.16
CA GLU A 12 34.29 1.55 -12.55
C GLU A 12 34.32 0.54 -11.39
N ALA A 13 34.43 1.02 -10.14
CA ALA A 13 34.37 0.15 -8.95
C ALA A 13 32.95 -0.40 -8.71
N LEU A 14 31.92 0.28 -9.23
CA LEU A 14 30.53 -0.14 -9.16
C LEU A 14 30.14 -1.11 -10.30
N THR A 15 30.90 -1.12 -11.40
CA THR A 15 30.64 -1.98 -12.57
C THR A 15 31.56 -3.21 -12.62
N GLY A 16 32.53 -3.33 -11.69
CA GLY A 16 33.48 -4.43 -11.59
C GLY A 16 32.93 -5.75 -11.03
N GLY A 17 31.65 -5.82 -10.69
CA GLY A 17 30.92 -7.07 -10.49
C GLY A 17 29.75 -7.07 -11.47
N GLY A 18 29.77 -7.94 -12.46
CA GLY A 18 28.71 -8.09 -13.46
C GLY A 18 27.41 -8.58 -12.82
N PHE A 19 26.75 -7.71 -12.07
CA PHE A 19 25.36 -7.87 -11.72
C PHE A 19 24.57 -7.85 -13.03
N ASP A 20 23.84 -8.93 -13.30
CA ASP A 20 23.07 -9.18 -14.51
C ASP A 20 22.09 -8.04 -14.81
N PHE A 21 22.57 -7.02 -15.54
CA PHE A 21 21.75 -5.87 -15.94
C PHE A 21 20.52 -6.31 -16.76
N ASN A 22 20.66 -7.37 -17.55
CA ASN A 22 19.53 -7.98 -18.25
C ASN A 22 18.49 -8.55 -17.28
N ALA A 23 18.90 -9.25 -16.22
CA ALA A 23 17.98 -9.78 -15.21
C ALA A 23 17.28 -8.65 -14.43
N ILE A 24 17.98 -7.54 -14.18
CA ILE A 24 17.39 -6.34 -13.55
C ILE A 24 16.32 -5.73 -14.46
N ILE A 25 16.59 -5.60 -15.77
CA ILE A 25 15.60 -5.09 -16.74
C ILE A 25 14.39 -6.01 -16.80
N ASP A 26 14.60 -7.32 -16.91
CA ASP A 26 13.51 -8.30 -17.01
C ASP A 26 12.63 -8.27 -15.75
N GLN A 27 13.24 -8.17 -14.56
CA GLN A 27 12.52 -8.07 -13.30
C GLN A 27 11.74 -6.74 -13.18
N ALA A 28 12.30 -5.63 -13.67
CA ALA A 28 11.63 -4.34 -13.69
C ALA A 28 10.40 -4.34 -14.63
N GLN A 29 10.50 -4.99 -15.79
CA GLN A 29 9.38 -5.14 -16.73
C GLN A 29 8.25 -5.98 -16.12
N GLN A 30 8.59 -7.11 -15.49
CA GLN A 30 7.60 -7.95 -14.79
C GLN A 30 6.92 -7.20 -13.66
N MET A 31 7.66 -6.39 -12.90
CA MET A 31 7.10 -5.54 -11.86
C MET A 31 6.13 -4.50 -12.42
N GLN A 32 6.50 -3.81 -13.51
CA GLN A 32 5.64 -2.81 -14.13
C GLN A 32 4.32 -3.43 -14.60
N ALA A 33 4.38 -4.58 -15.28
CA ALA A 33 3.19 -5.32 -15.70
C ALA A 33 2.34 -5.77 -14.51
N GLY A 34 2.99 -6.29 -13.45
CA GLY A 34 2.29 -6.74 -12.24
C GLY A 34 1.60 -5.61 -11.47
N ILE A 35 2.17 -4.40 -11.44
CA ILE A 35 1.53 -3.21 -10.85
C ILE A 35 0.29 -2.81 -11.66
N GLU A 36 0.39 -2.76 -12.98
CA GLU A 36 -0.73 -2.41 -13.86
C GLU A 36 -1.87 -3.44 -13.77
N GLU A 37 -1.53 -4.73 -13.71
CA GLU A 37 -2.50 -5.82 -13.54
C GLU A 37 -3.17 -5.75 -12.17
N ALA A 38 -2.40 -5.53 -11.09
CA ALA A 38 -2.95 -5.38 -9.73
C ALA A 38 -3.90 -4.18 -9.65
N GLN A 39 -3.53 -3.02 -10.21
CA GLN A 39 -4.41 -1.85 -10.23
C GLN A 39 -5.73 -2.10 -10.97
N ARG A 40 -5.66 -2.77 -12.13
CA ARG A 40 -6.86 -3.14 -12.89
C ARG A 40 -7.73 -4.14 -12.12
N GLY A 41 -7.11 -5.16 -11.56
CA GLY A 41 -7.79 -6.17 -10.75
C GLY A 41 -8.53 -5.57 -9.55
N LEU A 42 -7.94 -4.57 -8.87
CA LEU A 42 -8.61 -3.87 -7.78
C LEU A 42 -9.83 -3.07 -8.25
N THR A 43 -9.76 -2.40 -9.40
CA THR A 43 -10.89 -1.62 -9.93
C THR A 43 -12.05 -2.52 -10.39
N GLU A 44 -11.73 -3.72 -10.89
CA GLU A 44 -12.72 -4.70 -11.33
C GLU A 44 -13.26 -5.57 -10.19
N ALA A 45 -12.52 -5.69 -9.08
CA ALA A 45 -12.95 -6.43 -7.91
C ALA A 45 -14.28 -5.89 -7.38
N ARG A 46 -15.12 -6.79 -6.86
CA ARG A 46 -16.39 -6.47 -6.23
C ARG A 46 -16.41 -7.14 -4.87
N ILE A 47 -16.43 -6.32 -3.84
CA ILE A 47 -16.21 -6.73 -2.45
C ILE A 47 -17.44 -6.33 -1.67
N GLU A 48 -18.09 -7.33 -1.10
CA GLU A 48 -19.35 -7.15 -0.41
C GLU A 48 -19.15 -7.14 1.11
N GLY A 49 -19.67 -6.09 1.75
CA GLY A 49 -19.82 -5.98 3.19
C GLY A 49 -21.29 -5.98 3.57
N SER A 50 -21.64 -6.64 4.66
CA SER A 50 -23.05 -6.74 5.07
C SER A 50 -23.22 -6.70 6.58
N VAL A 51 -24.37 -6.23 7.02
CA VAL A 51 -24.73 -6.13 8.44
C VAL A 51 -26.16 -6.61 8.68
N ALA A 52 -26.55 -6.71 9.97
CA ALA A 52 -27.88 -7.14 10.38
C ALA A 52 -28.30 -8.48 9.71
N GLY A 53 -27.36 -9.43 9.61
CA GLY A 53 -27.60 -10.73 8.98
C GLY A 53 -27.80 -10.68 7.46
N GLY A 54 -27.29 -9.64 6.79
CA GLY A 54 -27.43 -9.40 5.35
C GLY A 54 -28.62 -8.50 4.98
N ALA A 55 -29.24 -7.84 5.97
CA ALA A 55 -30.39 -6.97 5.72
C ALA A 55 -29.97 -5.70 4.95
N VAL A 56 -28.77 -5.22 5.20
CA VAL A 56 -28.08 -4.19 4.39
C VAL A 56 -26.78 -4.77 3.88
N SER A 57 -26.55 -4.65 2.58
CA SER A 57 -25.33 -5.01 1.88
C SER A 57 -24.78 -3.81 1.11
N VAL A 58 -23.48 -3.66 1.13
CA VAL A 58 -22.74 -2.62 0.43
C VAL A 58 -21.65 -3.29 -0.38
N THR A 59 -21.58 -2.95 -1.67
CA THR A 59 -20.51 -3.39 -2.56
C THR A 59 -19.56 -2.24 -2.81
N VAL A 60 -18.28 -2.48 -2.56
CA VAL A 60 -17.18 -1.60 -2.96
C VAL A 60 -16.29 -2.30 -3.97
N ASP A 61 -15.52 -1.54 -4.74
CA ASP A 61 -14.41 -2.12 -5.50
C ASP A 61 -13.16 -2.30 -4.61
N GLY A 62 -12.11 -2.92 -5.16
CA GLY A 62 -10.82 -3.11 -4.48
C GLY A 62 -10.03 -1.82 -4.24
N THR A 63 -10.46 -0.69 -4.79
CA THR A 63 -9.94 0.65 -4.44
C THR A 63 -10.71 1.27 -3.26
N GLY A 64 -11.86 0.68 -2.91
CA GLY A 64 -12.77 1.17 -1.88
C GLY A 64 -13.85 2.12 -2.40
N GLU A 65 -14.00 2.25 -3.72
CA GLU A 65 -15.09 3.03 -4.32
C GLU A 65 -16.42 2.30 -4.12
N LEU A 66 -17.45 3.03 -3.69
CA LEU A 66 -18.80 2.50 -3.51
C LEU A 66 -19.47 2.26 -4.87
N VAL A 67 -19.78 1.01 -5.18
CA VAL A 67 -20.39 0.63 -6.47
C VAL A 67 -21.83 0.15 -6.35
N GLY A 68 -22.28 -0.22 -5.14
CA GLY A 68 -23.64 -0.71 -4.93
C GLY A 68 -24.07 -0.71 -3.47
N VAL A 69 -25.37 -0.56 -3.26
CA VAL A 69 -26.02 -0.73 -1.96
C VAL A 69 -27.31 -1.51 -2.19
N GLU A 70 -27.48 -2.62 -1.46
CA GLU A 70 -28.68 -3.44 -1.48
C GLU A 70 -29.30 -3.51 -0.08
N VAL A 71 -30.62 -3.44 -0.03
CA VAL A 71 -31.38 -3.37 1.21
C VAL A 71 -32.57 -4.31 1.07
N ARG A 72 -32.71 -5.25 2.02
CA ARG A 72 -33.82 -6.19 1.98
C ARG A 72 -35.12 -5.51 2.45
N PRO A 73 -36.28 -5.86 1.85
CA PRO A 73 -37.58 -5.36 2.30
C PRO A 73 -37.82 -5.66 3.78
N GLY A 74 -38.33 -4.68 4.52
CA GLY A 74 -38.60 -4.81 5.96
C GLY A 74 -37.37 -4.68 6.87
N THR A 75 -36.24 -4.21 6.35
CA THR A 75 -35.02 -3.96 7.17
C THR A 75 -35.20 -2.75 8.09
N VAL A 76 -35.94 -1.73 7.65
CA VAL A 76 -36.24 -0.50 8.39
C VAL A 76 -37.66 -0.05 8.08
N ASP A 77 -38.36 0.40 9.13
CA ASP A 77 -39.64 1.09 9.03
C ASP A 77 -39.36 2.59 8.82
N GLY A 78 -39.44 3.07 7.57
CA GLY A 78 -39.09 4.45 7.19
C GLY A 78 -40.10 5.53 7.61
N ASP A 79 -40.95 5.25 8.61
CA ASP A 79 -42.09 6.08 9.00
C ASP A 79 -41.71 7.22 9.98
N ASP A 80 -40.51 7.17 10.55
CA ASP A 80 -40.01 8.17 11.49
C ASP A 80 -38.49 8.45 11.33
N ALA A 81 -38.04 9.59 11.87
CA ALA A 81 -36.67 10.06 11.71
C ALA A 81 -35.63 9.23 12.50
N GLU A 82 -36.05 8.59 13.59
CA GLU A 82 -35.17 7.73 14.40
C GLU A 82 -34.85 6.46 13.62
N SER A 83 -35.87 5.81 13.06
CA SER A 83 -35.73 4.62 12.21
C SER A 83 -34.87 4.87 10.96
N LEU A 84 -35.00 6.04 10.32
CA LEU A 84 -34.12 6.45 9.21
C LEU A 84 -32.66 6.71 9.65
N SER A 85 -32.47 7.18 10.88
CA SER A 85 -31.13 7.41 11.44
C SER A 85 -30.45 6.08 11.72
N ASP A 86 -31.14 5.15 12.36
CA ASP A 86 -30.66 3.78 12.61
C ASP A 86 -30.30 3.08 11.28
N PHE A 87 -31.10 3.30 10.24
CA PHE A 87 -30.79 2.79 8.91
C PHE A 87 -29.49 3.34 8.34
N SER A 88 -29.26 4.64 8.51
CA SER A 88 -28.05 5.29 8.03
C SER A 88 -26.80 4.73 8.72
N ASP A 89 -26.91 4.42 10.01
CA ASP A 89 -25.83 3.79 10.77
C ASP A 89 -25.54 2.37 10.26
N LEU A 90 -26.57 1.60 9.87
CA LEU A 90 -26.39 0.29 9.27
C LEU A 90 -25.67 0.36 7.92
N ILE A 91 -25.99 1.33 7.06
CA ILE A 91 -25.28 1.52 5.79
C ILE A 91 -23.81 1.87 6.05
N VAL A 92 -23.55 2.78 6.98
CA VAL A 92 -22.17 3.15 7.36
C VAL A 92 -21.40 1.95 7.88
N ALA A 93 -22.05 1.10 8.69
CA ALA A 93 -21.44 -0.12 9.21
C ALA A 93 -21.13 -1.14 8.08
N ALA A 94 -22.07 -1.35 7.15
CA ALA A 94 -21.86 -2.24 5.99
C ALA A 94 -20.73 -1.74 5.08
N TYR A 95 -20.67 -0.43 4.82
CA TYR A 95 -19.58 0.16 4.05
C TYR A 95 -18.22 -0.01 4.76
N ARG A 96 -18.15 0.18 6.08
CA ARG A 96 -16.92 -0.03 6.85
C ARG A 96 -16.44 -1.48 6.78
N ASP A 97 -17.36 -2.45 6.85
CA ASP A 97 -17.06 -3.87 6.66
C ASP A 97 -16.52 -4.15 5.25
N ALA A 98 -17.19 -3.64 4.22
CA ALA A 98 -16.77 -3.78 2.82
C ALA A 98 -15.38 -3.15 2.59
N LYS A 99 -15.17 -1.95 3.11
CA LYS A 99 -13.90 -1.20 2.98
C LYS A 99 -12.74 -1.90 3.68
N ALA A 100 -12.97 -2.47 4.87
CA ALA A 100 -11.94 -3.23 5.58
C ALA A 100 -11.48 -4.46 4.77
N LYS A 101 -12.43 -5.17 4.15
CA LYS A 101 -12.13 -6.29 3.25
C LYS A 101 -11.40 -5.83 1.98
N ALA A 102 -11.77 -4.67 1.43
CA ALA A 102 -11.09 -4.07 0.28
C ALA A 102 -9.64 -3.71 0.59
N ASP A 103 -9.38 -3.12 1.75
CA ASP A 103 -8.02 -2.80 2.20
C ASP A 103 -7.16 -4.04 2.39
N GLU A 104 -7.75 -5.12 2.91
CA GLU A 104 -7.07 -6.40 3.05
C GLU A 104 -6.72 -7.00 1.68
N GLN A 105 -7.65 -6.99 0.72
CA GLN A 105 -7.41 -7.47 -0.64
C GLN A 105 -6.36 -6.62 -1.37
N ALA A 106 -6.39 -5.30 -1.23
CA ALA A 106 -5.38 -4.41 -1.78
C ALA A 106 -3.99 -4.71 -1.20
N ALA A 107 -3.89 -4.92 0.12
CA ALA A 107 -2.64 -5.30 0.77
C ALA A 107 -2.12 -6.66 0.26
N GLN A 108 -3.01 -7.62 -0.01
CA GLN A 108 -2.64 -8.92 -0.58
C GLN A 108 -2.19 -8.80 -2.05
N ALA A 109 -2.81 -7.94 -2.85
CA ALA A 109 -2.46 -7.73 -4.25
C ALA A 109 -1.06 -7.08 -4.39
N PHE A 110 -0.73 -6.11 -3.52
CA PHE A 110 0.56 -5.43 -3.55
C PHE A 110 1.65 -6.10 -2.69
N GLY A 111 1.30 -6.97 -1.74
CA GLY A 111 2.26 -7.65 -0.85
C GLY A 111 3.39 -8.37 -1.58
N PRO A 112 3.10 -9.22 -2.60
CA PRO A 112 4.12 -9.88 -3.40
C PRO A 112 5.01 -8.90 -4.18
N LEU A 113 4.44 -7.81 -4.70
CA LEU A 113 5.15 -6.76 -5.43
C LEU A 113 6.10 -5.98 -4.50
N ALA A 114 5.66 -5.67 -3.28
CA ALA A 114 6.46 -5.01 -2.25
C ALA A 114 7.58 -5.92 -1.70
N GLY A 115 7.33 -7.23 -1.60
CA GLY A 115 8.36 -8.22 -1.21
C GLY A 115 9.51 -8.32 -2.22
N GLY A 116 9.23 -8.18 -3.52
CA GLY A 116 10.24 -8.11 -4.57
C GLY A 116 11.09 -6.82 -4.52
N LEU A 117 10.46 -5.70 -4.18
CA LEU A 117 11.13 -4.40 -4.02
C LEU A 117 11.98 -4.31 -2.75
N GLY A 118 11.52 -4.88 -1.63
CA GLY A 118 12.29 -4.96 -0.39
C GLY A 118 13.59 -5.75 -0.54
N GLY A 119 13.60 -6.76 -1.42
CA GLY A 119 14.80 -7.52 -1.78
C GLY A 119 15.85 -6.72 -2.57
N LEU A 120 15.42 -5.75 -3.38
CA LEU A 120 16.29 -4.89 -4.18
C LEU A 120 16.67 -3.57 -3.46
N GLY A 121 15.79 -3.04 -2.60
CA GLY A 121 16.02 -1.83 -1.80
C GLY A 121 16.83 -2.05 -0.52
N GLY A 122 16.99 -3.30 -0.06
CA GLY A 122 17.78 -3.68 1.11
C GLY A 122 19.30 -3.48 0.96
N LEU A 123 19.79 -3.20 -0.24
CA LEU A 123 21.20 -2.90 -0.51
C LEU A 123 21.50 -1.39 -0.61
N GLY A 124 20.48 -0.52 -0.46
CA GLY A 124 20.63 0.95 -0.52
C GLY A 124 20.67 1.67 0.85
N GLY A 125 20.44 0.95 1.96
CA GLY A 125 20.34 1.53 3.30
C GLY A 125 21.65 1.85 4.03
N GLY A 126 22.78 1.95 3.31
CA GLY A 126 24.11 2.19 3.87
C GLY A 126 24.41 3.61 4.39
N LEU A 127 23.41 4.49 4.50
CA LEU A 127 23.58 5.91 4.90
C LEU A 127 23.08 6.23 6.32
N GLY A 128 23.02 5.24 7.21
CA GLY A 128 22.79 5.46 8.65
C GLY A 128 24.01 5.97 9.43
N GLY A 129 25.17 6.11 8.78
CA GLY A 129 26.44 6.48 9.41
C GLY A 129 26.79 7.97 9.31
N LEU A 130 25.91 8.89 9.74
CA LEU A 130 26.29 10.31 9.94
C LEU A 130 25.35 11.14 10.83
N SER A 131 24.65 10.49 11.78
CA SER A 131 24.11 11.23 12.94
C SER A 131 25.26 11.50 13.92
N GLY A 132 26.03 12.55 13.60
CA GLY A 132 27.14 13.05 14.39
C GLY A 132 26.73 13.40 15.82
N GLY A 133 27.69 13.17 16.72
CA GLY A 133 27.63 13.62 18.10
C GLY A 133 27.45 15.12 18.18
N GLY A 134 26.50 15.51 19.02
CA GLY A 134 26.29 16.87 19.48
C GLY A 134 25.82 16.79 20.91
N GLU A 135 26.77 16.57 21.83
CA GLU A 135 26.60 16.81 23.26
C GLU A 135 25.78 18.09 23.48
N ARG A 136 24.58 17.96 24.05
CA ARG A 136 23.91 19.12 24.65
C ARG A 136 24.54 19.34 26.01
N PRO A 137 25.19 20.48 26.29
CA PRO A 137 25.66 20.76 27.63
C PRO A 137 24.46 20.98 28.57
N PRO A 138 24.46 20.42 29.79
CA PRO A 138 23.49 20.78 30.81
C PRO A 138 23.90 22.13 31.42
N GLY A 139 23.15 23.19 31.16
CA GLY A 139 23.40 24.45 31.85
C GLY A 139 22.58 25.65 31.40
N LYS A 140 21.52 25.91 32.18
CA LYS A 140 21.28 27.15 32.94
C LYS A 140 19.89 27.75 32.75
N LEU A 141 19.21 27.86 33.90
CA LEU A 141 18.06 28.70 34.20
C LEU A 141 18.27 30.15 33.75
N GLY A 142 17.17 30.81 33.37
CA GLY A 142 17.13 32.26 33.23
C GLY A 142 15.72 32.78 32.97
N PHE A 143 14.98 33.00 34.07
CA PHE A 143 13.76 33.80 34.27
C PHE A 143 12.48 33.45 33.49
#